data_AF-A0A4Q1FS85-F1
#
_entry.id   AF-A0A4Q1FS85-F1
#
_cell.length_a   1.000
_cell.length_b   1.000
_cell.length_c   1.000
_cell.angle_alpha   90.00
_cell.angle_beta   90.00
_cell.angle_gamma   90.00
#
_symmetry.space_group_name_H-M   'P 1'
#
loop_
_entity.id
_entity.type
_entity.pdbx_description
1 polymer ?
#
loop_
_entity_poly.entity_id
_entity_poly.type
_entity_poly.pdbx_seq_one_letter_code
_entity_poly.pdbx_strand_id
1 'polypeptide(L)'
;MYSGNDKSPTLDTDGDGIVDACDFDSDNDGIPDSLEDFDKNAKFEDDDLEGDILITPILGDAVPNYRDLDSDNDGILDLFESGIPVSVINQIDTDHNGVIDSGVAVGQNGLADVLETYPDSGTLKYSIRNVDGDNTPDFLDVTSNGSDFDLYQIGKGNLDTLGGGFISTINDGDKDGIQAVVDTDLVKRGAPNSPLSPYASLLKNALTGTAKNAGTSEITQAANDVKIYPNPVKAGESLMVTAAEEGNYTLFSAEGKAVKSGKFSARTGIDTAALPTGIYIIKIETKSTLKSYKVIVK
;
A
#
# COMPACT_ATOMS: atom_id res chain seq x y z
N MET A 1 8.41 -8.58 40.21
CA MET A 1 7.25 -7.98 39.52
C MET A 1 7.84 -7.32 38.29
N TYR A 2 7.75 -7.97 37.13
CA TYR A 2 8.08 -7.30 35.88
C TYR A 2 6.91 -6.37 35.58
N SER A 3 7.09 -5.05 35.74
CA SER A 3 6.18 -4.07 35.13
C SER A 3 6.74 -3.83 33.73
N GLY A 4 6.33 -4.62 32.74
CA GLY A 4 7.04 -4.62 31.47
C GLY A 4 6.27 -5.04 30.22
N ASN A 5 4.99 -5.39 30.30
CA ASN A 5 4.04 -5.22 29.19
C ASN A 5 2.69 -4.85 29.78
N ASP A 6 1.89 -4.08 29.06
CA ASP A 6 0.54 -3.65 29.44
C ASP A 6 -0.56 -4.33 28.61
N LYS A 7 -0.17 -5.24 27.71
CA LYS A 7 -1.08 -6.15 27.01
C LYS A 7 -1.99 -6.91 27.95
N SER A 8 -3.22 -7.13 27.50
CA SER A 8 -4.27 -7.72 28.32
C SER A 8 -4.02 -9.22 28.58
N PRO A 9 -4.08 -9.70 29.84
CA PRO A 9 -3.95 -11.12 30.17
C PRO A 9 -5.25 -11.93 29.99
N THR A 10 -6.29 -11.30 29.44
CA THR A 10 -7.62 -11.90 29.29
C THR A 10 -8.26 -11.64 27.93
N LEU A 11 -7.66 -10.75 27.13
CA LEU A 11 -8.06 -10.54 25.75
C LEU A 11 -7.25 -11.51 24.89
N ASP A 12 -7.87 -11.90 23.79
CA ASP A 12 -7.40 -12.83 22.77
C ASP A 12 -7.97 -12.20 21.49
N THR A 13 -7.18 -11.30 20.90
CA THR A 13 -7.65 -10.35 19.87
C THR A 13 -7.94 -11.05 18.56
N ASP A 14 -7.11 -12.00 18.14
CA ASP A 14 -7.28 -12.79 16.91
C ASP A 14 -8.13 -14.06 17.09
N GLY A 15 -8.32 -14.52 18.32
CA GLY A 15 -9.15 -15.68 18.66
C GLY A 15 -8.45 -17.03 18.44
N ASP A 16 -7.12 -17.07 18.41
CA ASP A 16 -6.36 -18.31 18.23
C ASP A 16 -6.31 -19.19 19.52
N GLY A 17 -6.71 -18.61 20.66
CA GLY A 17 -6.74 -19.26 21.96
C GLY A 17 -5.53 -18.95 22.86
N ILE A 18 -4.62 -18.09 22.41
CA ILE A 18 -3.53 -17.49 23.17
C ILE A 18 -3.97 -16.07 23.54
N VAL A 19 -3.75 -15.69 24.80
CA VAL A 19 -4.13 -14.33 25.23
C VAL A 19 -3.02 -13.36 24.84
N ASP A 20 -3.38 -12.12 24.45
CA ASP A 20 -2.48 -11.07 23.95
C ASP A 20 -1.21 -10.89 24.81
N ALA A 21 -1.31 -11.03 26.14
CA ALA A 21 -0.16 -10.91 27.04
C ALA A 21 0.90 -12.03 26.87
N CYS A 22 0.54 -13.14 26.23
CA CYS A 22 1.38 -14.31 25.93
C CYS A 22 1.56 -14.55 24.42
N ASP A 23 0.81 -13.83 23.59
CA ASP A 23 0.92 -13.87 22.14
C ASP A 23 2.14 -13.08 21.66
N PHE A 24 2.74 -13.52 20.55
CA PHE A 24 3.81 -12.81 19.86
C PHE A 24 3.28 -12.05 18.64
N ASP A 25 2.04 -12.29 18.22
CA ASP A 25 1.37 -11.69 17.07
C ASP A 25 -0.14 -11.67 17.42
N SER A 26 -0.54 -10.73 18.28
CA SER A 26 -1.83 -10.78 18.99
C SER A 26 -3.04 -10.63 18.07
N ASP A 27 -2.78 -10.22 16.85
CA ASP A 27 -3.75 -9.70 15.90
C ASP A 27 -3.73 -10.50 14.58
N ASN A 28 -2.70 -11.34 14.43
CA ASN A 28 -2.42 -12.34 13.42
C ASN A 28 -2.30 -11.77 12.01
N ASP A 29 -1.78 -10.55 11.90
CA ASP A 29 -1.43 -9.93 10.62
C ASP A 29 -0.05 -10.39 10.13
N GLY A 30 0.66 -11.20 10.92
CA GLY A 30 1.95 -11.78 10.59
C GLY A 30 3.14 -10.93 11.01
N ILE A 31 2.94 -9.72 11.54
CA ILE A 31 3.94 -8.85 12.16
C ILE A 31 4.00 -9.20 13.66
N PRO A 32 5.19 -9.50 14.21
CA PRO A 32 5.27 -9.78 15.64
C PRO A 32 5.12 -8.50 16.46
N ASP A 33 4.30 -8.53 17.51
CA ASP A 33 3.98 -7.40 18.39
C ASP A 33 5.22 -6.62 18.85
N SER A 34 6.34 -7.33 19.08
CA SER A 34 7.63 -6.71 19.48
C SER A 34 8.24 -5.75 18.45
N LEU A 35 7.74 -5.78 17.21
CA LEU A 35 8.08 -4.91 16.09
C LEU A 35 7.04 -3.81 15.91
N GLU A 36 5.78 -4.04 16.32
CA GLU A 36 4.74 -3.00 16.43
C GLU A 36 4.90 -2.10 17.66
N ASP A 37 5.58 -2.56 18.73
CA ASP A 37 6.13 -1.72 19.82
C ASP A 37 7.27 -0.85 19.28
N PHE A 38 6.90 0.15 18.49
CA PHE A 38 7.81 0.89 17.62
C PHE A 38 8.81 1.71 18.45
N ASP A 39 8.36 2.29 19.56
CA ASP A 39 9.21 3.06 20.45
C ASP A 39 10.05 2.19 21.41
N LYS A 40 9.76 0.88 21.47
CA LYS A 40 10.45 -0.18 22.21
C LYS A 40 10.43 0.06 23.71
N ASN A 41 9.35 0.67 24.20
CA ASN A 41 9.17 0.95 25.61
C ASN A 41 8.46 -0.19 26.36
N ALA A 42 7.91 -1.16 25.62
CA ALA A 42 7.10 -2.28 26.11
C ALA A 42 5.80 -1.85 26.82
N LYS A 43 5.25 -0.73 26.39
CA LYS A 43 3.85 -0.38 26.56
C LYS A 43 3.32 -0.30 25.15
N PHE A 44 2.33 -1.12 24.88
CA PHE A 44 1.78 -1.33 23.56
C PHE A 44 0.48 -0.55 23.41
N GLU A 45 -0.20 -0.25 24.52
CA GLU A 45 -1.47 0.50 24.51
C GLU A 45 -1.28 2.00 24.24
N ASP A 46 -0.03 2.51 24.19
CA ASP A 46 0.28 3.89 23.79
C ASP A 46 0.80 4.03 22.34
N ASP A 47 0.90 2.92 21.60
CA ASP A 47 1.27 2.88 20.18
C ASP A 47 0.03 2.97 19.29
N ASP A 48 -0.48 4.20 19.13
CA ASP A 48 -1.63 4.62 18.29
C ASP A 48 -1.42 6.12 17.98
N LEU A 49 -0.35 6.42 17.24
CA LEU A 49 0.17 7.79 17.08
C LEU A 49 0.29 8.24 15.63
N GLU A 50 -0.41 7.56 14.72
CA GLU A 50 -0.32 7.75 13.30
C GLU A 50 -1.05 9.04 12.87
N GLY A 51 -0.58 9.64 11.78
CA GLY A 51 -1.06 10.94 11.28
C GLY A 51 -0.24 12.16 11.74
N ASP A 52 -0.80 13.36 11.55
CA ASP A 52 -0.10 14.63 11.79
C ASP A 52 -0.95 15.55 12.68
N ILE A 53 -0.37 15.97 13.81
CA ILE A 53 -1.02 16.87 14.79
C ILE A 53 -1.34 18.25 14.19
N LEU A 54 -0.68 18.65 13.10
CA LEU A 54 -0.98 19.86 12.35
C LEU A 54 -2.22 19.70 11.45
N ILE A 55 -2.62 18.46 11.16
CA ILE A 55 -3.76 18.09 10.31
C ILE A 55 -4.99 17.74 11.17
N THR A 56 -4.80 16.92 12.20
CA THR A 56 -5.86 16.48 13.11
C THR A 56 -5.37 16.49 14.57
N PRO A 57 -6.19 16.96 15.54
CA PRO A 57 -5.81 16.91 16.95
C PRO A 57 -5.94 15.52 17.59
N ILE A 58 -6.58 14.58 16.89
CA ILE A 58 -6.70 13.17 17.28
C ILE A 58 -5.83 12.40 16.29
N LEU A 59 -4.76 11.81 16.81
CA LEU A 59 -3.87 10.91 16.07
C LEU A 59 -4.41 9.49 16.19
N GLY A 60 -4.08 8.67 15.21
CA GLY A 60 -4.50 7.28 15.10
C GLY A 60 -6.01 7.10 15.13
N ASP A 61 -6.46 5.89 15.44
CA ASP A 61 -7.85 5.49 15.41
C ASP A 61 -8.39 4.91 16.73
N ALA A 62 -7.53 4.88 17.77
CA ALA A 62 -7.77 4.30 19.08
C ALA A 62 -7.67 2.76 19.18
N VAL A 63 -7.10 2.11 18.17
CA VAL A 63 -6.62 0.73 18.20
C VAL A 63 -5.09 0.76 18.26
N PRO A 64 -4.45 0.15 19.29
CA PRO A 64 -3.01 0.13 19.32
C PRO A 64 -2.44 -0.82 18.27
N ASN A 65 -1.29 -0.48 17.68
CA ASN A 65 -0.69 -1.15 16.50
C ASN A 65 -0.67 -2.67 16.61
N TYR A 66 -0.29 -3.22 17.76
CA TYR A 66 -0.28 -4.68 18.01
C TYR A 66 -1.66 -5.39 17.93
N ARG A 67 -2.72 -4.64 17.65
CA ARG A 67 -4.12 -5.09 17.54
C ARG A 67 -4.81 -4.49 16.32
N ASP A 68 -4.10 -3.71 15.53
CA ASP A 68 -4.58 -2.90 14.42
C ASP A 68 -4.17 -3.56 13.09
N LEU A 69 -5.13 -3.77 12.18
CA LEU A 69 -4.85 -4.39 10.89
C LEU A 69 -4.45 -3.40 9.78
N ASP A 70 -4.47 -2.09 10.04
CA ASP A 70 -4.20 -0.98 9.13
C ASP A 70 -3.59 0.20 9.93
N SER A 71 -2.46 -0.04 10.62
CA SER A 71 -1.94 0.84 11.67
C SER A 71 -1.77 2.29 11.21
N ASP A 72 -1.24 2.52 10.00
CA ASP A 72 -1.07 3.87 9.45
C ASP A 72 -2.34 4.50 8.86
N ASN A 73 -3.44 3.74 8.85
CA ASN A 73 -4.77 4.11 8.42
C ASN A 73 -4.85 4.58 6.95
N ASP A 74 -3.95 4.10 6.10
CA ASP A 74 -3.91 4.42 4.69
C ASP A 74 -4.79 3.48 3.83
N GLY A 75 -5.36 2.45 4.45
CA GLY A 75 -6.25 1.48 3.84
C GLY A 75 -5.54 0.25 3.26
N ILE A 76 -4.23 0.13 3.36
CA ILE A 76 -3.46 -1.05 2.97
C ILE A 76 -3.13 -1.85 4.23
N LEU A 77 -3.84 -2.98 4.42
CA LEU A 77 -3.65 -3.78 5.63
C LEU A 77 -2.19 -4.20 5.88
N ASP A 78 -1.78 -4.15 7.14
CA ASP A 78 -0.42 -4.33 7.65
C ASP A 78 0.22 -5.65 7.19
N LEU A 79 -0.55 -6.74 7.17
CA LEU A 79 -0.13 -8.04 6.58
C LEU A 79 0.49 -7.91 5.19
N PHE A 80 0.00 -6.98 4.34
CA PHE A 80 0.53 -6.76 2.99
C PHE A 80 1.76 -5.87 2.94
N GLU A 81 1.96 -5.08 3.98
CA GLU A 81 3.06 -4.14 4.15
C GLU A 81 4.22 -4.78 4.92
N SER A 82 3.94 -5.80 5.74
CA SER A 82 4.89 -6.60 6.53
C SER A 82 6.18 -7.00 5.79
N GLY A 83 6.12 -7.25 4.49
CA GLY A 83 7.22 -7.80 3.69
C GLY A 83 7.11 -9.30 3.44
N ILE A 84 6.05 -9.94 3.93
CA ILE A 84 5.69 -11.30 3.54
C ILE A 84 5.43 -11.32 2.03
N PRO A 85 6.02 -12.27 1.27
CA PRO A 85 5.74 -12.36 -0.16
C PRO A 85 4.24 -12.61 -0.40
N VAL A 86 3.63 -11.86 -1.32
CA VAL A 86 2.20 -12.00 -1.68
C VAL A 86 1.81 -13.45 -2.01
N SER A 87 2.71 -14.25 -2.59
CA SER A 87 2.43 -15.67 -2.84
C SER A 87 2.24 -16.50 -1.58
N VAL A 88 2.88 -16.10 -0.47
CA VAL A 88 2.71 -16.70 0.86
C VAL A 88 1.43 -16.18 1.50
N ILE A 89 1.19 -14.86 1.47
CA ILE A 89 -0.06 -14.25 1.97
C ILE A 89 -1.29 -14.97 1.39
N ASN A 90 -1.34 -15.14 0.06
CA ASN A 90 -2.43 -15.88 -0.62
C ASN A 90 -2.64 -17.34 -0.18
N GLN A 91 -1.70 -17.93 0.56
CA GLN A 91 -1.82 -19.30 1.08
C GLN A 91 -2.25 -19.31 2.56
N ILE A 92 -2.04 -18.22 3.28
CA ILE A 92 -2.23 -18.13 4.73
C ILE A 92 -3.41 -17.23 5.10
N ASP A 93 -3.78 -16.28 4.23
CA ASP A 93 -4.95 -15.44 4.29
C ASP A 93 -5.71 -15.65 2.97
N THR A 94 -6.65 -16.60 2.98
CA THR A 94 -7.36 -17.04 1.77
C THR A 94 -8.50 -16.10 1.41
N ASP A 95 -9.13 -15.48 2.40
CA ASP A 95 -10.25 -14.57 2.20
C ASP A 95 -9.83 -13.10 2.09
N HIS A 96 -8.53 -12.82 2.24
CA HIS A 96 -7.91 -11.50 2.06
C HIS A 96 -8.49 -10.47 3.01
N ASN A 97 -8.66 -10.89 4.26
CA ASN A 97 -9.23 -10.05 5.33
C ASN A 97 -8.16 -9.36 6.18
N GLY A 98 -6.87 -9.64 5.99
CA GLY A 98 -5.77 -9.08 6.79
C GLY A 98 -5.35 -9.95 7.97
N VAL A 99 -6.10 -11.01 8.28
CA VAL A 99 -5.84 -11.92 9.40
C VAL A 99 -5.45 -13.28 8.83
N ILE A 100 -4.38 -13.88 9.36
CA ILE A 100 -3.97 -15.22 8.97
C ILE A 100 -5.08 -16.23 9.35
N ASP A 101 -5.48 -17.06 8.39
CA ASP A 101 -6.53 -18.06 8.53
C ASP A 101 -6.21 -19.01 9.70
N SER A 102 -7.18 -19.23 10.59
CA SER A 102 -7.12 -20.23 11.69
C SER A 102 -6.75 -21.68 11.29
N GLY A 103 -6.74 -21.99 9.99
CA GLY A 103 -6.27 -23.28 9.45
C GLY A 103 -4.75 -23.37 9.29
N VAL A 104 -4.04 -22.25 9.42
CA VAL A 104 -2.58 -22.15 9.40
C VAL A 104 -2.06 -22.61 10.76
N ALA A 105 -0.95 -23.36 10.74
CA ALA A 105 -0.36 -23.86 11.98
C ALA A 105 0.30 -22.70 12.74
N VAL A 106 -0.09 -22.53 14.00
CA VAL A 106 0.52 -21.62 14.97
C VAL A 106 1.15 -22.44 16.11
N GLY A 107 2.27 -21.93 16.62
CA GLY A 107 2.99 -22.52 17.74
C GLY A 107 2.35 -22.18 19.10
N GLN A 108 3.10 -22.41 20.16
CA GLN A 108 2.78 -21.96 21.51
C GLN A 108 2.99 -20.44 21.71
N ASN A 109 3.64 -19.78 20.75
CA ASN A 109 3.90 -18.34 20.76
C ASN A 109 2.90 -17.54 19.91
N GLY A 110 1.89 -18.18 19.29
CA GLY A 110 0.85 -17.50 18.46
C GLY A 110 1.30 -17.15 17.04
N LEU A 111 2.58 -16.86 16.85
CA LEU A 111 3.13 -16.60 15.50
C LEU A 111 3.00 -17.83 14.57
N ALA A 112 2.56 -17.59 13.33
CA ALA A 112 2.38 -18.65 12.34
C ALA A 112 3.70 -19.38 11.98
N ASP A 113 3.73 -20.71 12.11
CA ASP A 113 4.89 -21.58 11.87
C ASP A 113 5.53 -21.35 10.48
N VAL A 114 4.69 -21.04 9.49
CA VAL A 114 5.11 -20.80 8.11
C VAL A 114 5.95 -19.54 7.96
N LEU A 115 5.81 -18.57 8.86
CA LEU A 115 6.56 -17.32 8.91
C LEU A 115 7.85 -17.42 9.73
N GLU A 116 8.02 -18.48 10.53
CA GLU A 116 9.17 -18.66 11.41
C GLU A 116 10.28 -19.56 10.84
N THR A 117 11.55 -19.37 11.20
CA THR A 117 12.65 -20.25 10.71
C THR A 117 12.46 -21.73 11.09
N TYR A 118 11.87 -21.98 12.25
CA TYR A 118 11.29 -23.24 12.71
C TYR A 118 10.15 -22.90 13.70
N PRO A 119 9.16 -23.80 13.90
CA PRO A 119 8.06 -23.57 14.84
C PRO A 119 8.56 -23.15 16.23
N ASP A 120 7.93 -22.12 16.81
CA ASP A 120 8.24 -21.53 18.13
C ASP A 120 9.61 -20.85 18.23
N SER A 121 10.23 -20.47 17.11
CA SER A 121 11.54 -19.83 17.13
C SER A 121 11.50 -18.34 17.48
N GLY A 122 10.36 -17.67 17.27
CA GLY A 122 10.22 -16.21 17.30
C GLY A 122 11.12 -15.48 16.30
N THR A 123 11.67 -16.20 15.31
CA THR A 123 12.59 -15.65 14.31
C THR A 123 11.96 -15.73 12.93
N LEU A 124 11.69 -14.57 12.32
CA LEU A 124 11.03 -14.44 11.02
C LEU A 124 11.88 -14.98 9.85
N LYS A 125 11.21 -15.58 8.86
CA LYS A 125 11.78 -15.97 7.55
C LYS A 125 11.86 -14.80 6.56
N TYR A 126 11.17 -13.71 6.86
CA TYR A 126 11.13 -12.51 6.05
C TYR A 126 11.72 -11.34 6.87
N SER A 127 11.93 -10.20 6.20
CA SER A 127 12.35 -8.97 6.86
C SER A 127 11.21 -7.98 6.78
N ILE A 128 10.98 -7.25 7.87
CA ILE A 128 10.02 -6.14 7.88
C ILE A 128 10.35 -5.20 6.74
N ARG A 129 9.32 -4.84 5.97
CA ARG A 129 9.47 -3.95 4.83
C ARG A 129 9.70 -2.53 5.31
N ASN A 130 10.65 -1.88 4.66
CA ASN A 130 10.88 -0.45 4.72
C ASN A 130 11.44 -0.07 3.33
N VAL A 131 10.60 0.47 2.45
CA VAL A 131 10.92 0.66 1.03
C VAL A 131 11.91 1.81 0.82
N ASP A 132 11.78 2.90 1.54
CA ASP A 132 12.61 4.09 1.37
C ASP A 132 13.88 4.09 2.26
N GLY A 133 13.94 3.17 3.23
CA GLY A 133 15.04 2.96 4.14
C GLY A 133 15.10 3.97 5.28
N ASP A 134 14.00 4.64 5.62
CA ASP A 134 13.92 5.55 6.75
C ASP A 134 13.86 4.78 8.11
N ASN A 135 13.30 5.38 9.16
CA ASN A 135 13.16 4.70 10.45
C ASN A 135 11.77 4.08 10.68
N THR A 136 10.82 4.28 9.77
CA THR A 136 9.40 3.95 9.89
C THR A 136 9.11 2.78 8.97
N PRO A 137 8.77 1.59 9.47
CA PRO A 137 8.32 0.49 8.63
C PRO A 137 7.13 0.86 7.76
N ASP A 138 6.96 0.18 6.62
CA ASP A 138 5.89 0.50 5.66
C ASP A 138 4.49 0.49 6.33
N PHE A 139 4.20 -0.48 7.20
CA PHE A 139 2.91 -0.59 7.92
C PHE A 139 2.62 0.56 8.91
N LEU A 140 3.59 1.44 9.17
CA LEU A 140 3.44 2.66 9.99
C LEU A 140 3.73 3.94 9.19
N ASP A 141 3.97 3.81 7.87
CA ASP A 141 4.42 4.90 7.02
C ASP A 141 3.45 5.15 5.87
N VAL A 142 2.63 6.18 6.06
CA VAL A 142 1.70 6.73 5.06
C VAL A 142 2.38 7.14 3.74
N THR A 143 3.72 7.20 3.72
CA THR A 143 4.58 7.47 2.57
C THR A 143 5.73 6.48 2.43
N SER A 144 5.49 5.17 2.45
CA SER A 144 6.46 4.06 2.34
C SER A 144 7.56 4.24 1.29
N ASN A 145 7.30 4.97 0.20
CA ASN A 145 8.30 5.26 -0.85
C ASN A 145 9.10 6.57 -0.64
N GLY A 146 8.90 7.25 0.48
CA GLY A 146 9.46 8.52 0.89
C GLY A 146 8.93 9.75 0.15
N SER A 147 7.84 9.64 -0.63
CA SER A 147 7.38 10.74 -1.49
C SER A 147 5.88 10.84 -1.79
N ASP A 148 5.23 9.76 -2.23
CA ASP A 148 3.82 9.75 -2.63
C ASP A 148 3.03 8.96 -1.57
N PHE A 149 1.94 9.54 -1.03
CA PHE A 149 1.08 8.83 -0.08
C PHE A 149 0.57 7.50 -0.63
N ASP A 150 0.62 6.43 0.16
CA ASP A 150 0.30 5.08 -0.30
C ASP A 150 -1.19 4.91 -0.65
N LEU A 151 -2.09 5.45 0.17
CA LEU A 151 -3.51 5.68 -0.15
C LEU A 151 -3.73 6.35 -1.52
N TYR A 152 -2.83 7.25 -1.94
CA TYR A 152 -2.94 7.95 -3.22
C TYR A 152 -2.43 7.07 -4.36
N GLN A 153 -1.39 6.27 -4.11
CA GLN A 153 -0.85 5.30 -5.07
C GLN A 153 -1.88 4.21 -5.42
N ILE A 154 -2.71 3.79 -4.47
CA ILE A 154 -3.84 2.86 -4.71
C ILE A 154 -5.10 3.57 -5.27
N GLY A 155 -5.00 4.87 -5.54
CA GLY A 155 -6.05 5.67 -6.16
C GLY A 155 -7.24 5.94 -5.25
N LYS A 156 -6.99 6.06 -3.93
CA LYS A 156 -7.98 6.32 -2.89
C LYS A 156 -7.80 7.65 -2.16
N GLY A 157 -6.98 8.56 -2.69
CA GLY A 157 -6.89 9.94 -2.17
C GLY A 157 -8.20 10.74 -2.15
N ASN A 158 -9.33 10.20 -2.65
CA ASN A 158 -10.65 10.77 -2.40
C ASN A 158 -11.19 10.52 -0.97
N LEU A 159 -10.57 9.63 -0.20
CA LEU A 159 -10.88 9.33 1.20
C LEU A 159 -10.08 10.20 2.18
N ASP A 160 -8.95 10.74 1.73
CA ASP A 160 -8.16 11.72 2.47
C ASP A 160 -8.69 13.14 2.24
N THR A 161 -9.65 13.52 3.10
CA THR A 161 -10.24 14.87 3.08
C THR A 161 -9.39 15.92 3.81
N LEU A 162 -8.40 15.48 4.60
CA LEU A 162 -7.56 16.33 5.43
C LEU A 162 -6.17 16.59 4.82
N GLY A 163 -5.76 15.78 3.85
CA GLY A 163 -4.47 15.88 3.15
C GLY A 163 -3.32 15.21 3.91
N GLY A 164 -3.60 14.24 4.77
CA GLY A 164 -2.63 13.62 5.67
C GLY A 164 -2.07 12.28 5.22
N GLY A 165 -2.53 11.74 4.09
CA GLY A 165 -2.10 10.42 3.61
C GLY A 165 -2.97 9.27 4.12
N PHE A 166 -3.71 9.46 5.21
CA PHE A 166 -4.61 8.48 5.80
C PHE A 166 -6.09 8.78 5.49
N ILE A 167 -6.95 7.79 5.74
CA ILE A 167 -8.40 7.89 5.62
C ILE A 167 -8.94 8.82 6.71
N SER A 168 -9.46 9.99 6.31
CA SER A 168 -9.83 11.03 7.29
C SER A 168 -11.08 10.74 8.13
N THR A 169 -11.88 9.74 7.76
CA THR A 169 -13.11 9.40 8.48
C THR A 169 -12.81 8.27 9.43
N ILE A 170 -12.51 8.62 10.68
CA ILE A 170 -12.23 7.65 11.73
C ILE A 170 -13.56 7.15 12.29
N ASN A 171 -13.95 5.95 11.85
CA ASN A 171 -15.08 5.21 12.38
C ASN A 171 -14.81 3.73 12.19
N ASP A 172 -14.39 3.08 13.25
CA ASP A 172 -14.19 1.65 13.33
C ASP A 172 -15.16 1.08 14.38
N GLY A 173 -16.09 0.25 13.92
CA GLY A 173 -17.22 -0.22 14.74
C GLY A 173 -16.87 -1.42 15.62
N ASP A 174 -16.01 -2.28 15.12
CA ASP A 174 -15.57 -3.55 15.67
C ASP A 174 -14.15 -3.53 16.21
N LYS A 175 -13.42 -2.43 16.01
CA LYS A 175 -12.14 -2.11 16.66
C LYS A 175 -11.03 -3.02 16.20
N ASP A 176 -10.95 -3.22 14.89
CA ASP A 176 -9.91 -3.99 14.24
C ASP A 176 -8.90 -3.13 13.47
N GLY A 177 -9.03 -1.81 13.52
CA GLY A 177 -8.15 -0.88 12.83
C GLY A 177 -8.60 -0.50 11.43
N ILE A 178 -9.58 -1.23 10.86
CA ILE A 178 -10.00 -1.01 9.48
C ILE A 178 -11.13 0.00 9.44
N GLN A 179 -10.88 1.16 8.83
CA GLN A 179 -11.89 2.22 8.77
C GLN A 179 -13.17 1.78 8.03
N ALA A 180 -14.35 2.04 8.59
CA ALA A 180 -15.66 1.59 8.07
C ALA A 180 -15.98 1.99 6.62
N VAL A 181 -15.25 2.95 6.06
CA VAL A 181 -15.39 3.36 4.65
C VAL A 181 -14.73 2.37 3.68
N VAL A 182 -13.82 1.53 4.17
CA VAL A 182 -13.04 0.54 3.41
C VAL A 182 -13.19 -0.87 3.99
N ASP A 183 -13.66 -0.99 5.22
CA ASP A 183 -14.04 -2.26 5.82
C ASP A 183 -15.31 -2.86 5.15
N THR A 184 -15.24 -4.17 4.91
CA THR A 184 -16.28 -4.98 4.28
C THR A 184 -17.09 -5.83 5.27
N ASP A 185 -16.67 -5.95 6.53
CA ASP A 185 -17.40 -6.63 7.61
C ASP A 185 -17.35 -5.84 8.92
N LEU A 186 -18.19 -4.80 9.04
CA LEU A 186 -18.31 -3.86 10.18
C LEU A 186 -18.69 -4.47 11.55
N VAL A 187 -18.58 -5.79 11.72
CA VAL A 187 -19.00 -6.56 12.89
C VAL A 187 -17.92 -7.55 13.33
N LYS A 188 -16.99 -7.93 12.44
CA LYS A 188 -15.99 -8.95 12.73
C LYS A 188 -14.63 -8.46 12.23
N ARG A 189 -13.61 -8.71 13.06
CA ARG A 189 -12.21 -8.52 12.73
C ARG A 189 -11.86 -8.99 11.32
N GLY A 190 -11.19 -8.10 10.59
CA GLY A 190 -10.73 -8.25 9.23
C GLY A 190 -11.76 -7.76 8.22
N ALA A 191 -11.29 -7.40 7.03
CA ALA A 191 -12.13 -6.95 5.92
C ALA A 191 -12.10 -7.95 4.76
N PRO A 192 -12.97 -8.99 4.73
CA PRO A 192 -12.95 -10.01 3.69
C PRO A 192 -12.93 -9.46 2.26
N ASN A 193 -11.91 -9.86 1.50
CA ASN A 193 -11.59 -9.36 0.17
C ASN A 193 -11.35 -7.85 0.18
N SER A 194 -10.51 -7.39 1.12
CA SER A 194 -10.23 -5.97 1.34
C SER A 194 -9.99 -5.27 0.00
N PRO A 195 -10.74 -4.19 -0.28
CA PRO A 195 -10.79 -3.61 -1.61
C PRO A 195 -9.53 -2.80 -1.97
N LEU A 196 -8.63 -2.59 -0.99
CA LEU A 196 -7.55 -1.60 -1.04
C LEU A 196 -6.15 -2.22 -0.95
N SER A 197 -5.99 -3.30 -0.18
CA SER A 197 -4.81 -4.18 -0.21
C SER A 197 -4.51 -4.62 -1.65
N PRO A 198 -3.25 -4.97 -2.01
CA PRO A 198 -2.74 -4.99 -3.39
C PRO A 198 -3.48 -5.91 -4.40
N TYR A 199 -4.55 -6.59 -4.01
CA TYR A 199 -5.58 -7.12 -4.91
C TYR A 199 -6.16 -6.10 -5.87
N ALA A 200 -6.29 -4.81 -5.52
CA ALA A 200 -6.89 -3.84 -6.42
C ALA A 200 -6.04 -3.56 -7.68
N SER A 201 -4.72 -3.75 -7.61
CA SER A 201 -3.83 -3.55 -8.76
C SER A 201 -3.48 -4.89 -9.45
N LEU A 202 -3.37 -6.00 -8.71
CA LEU A 202 -3.13 -7.33 -9.27
C LEU A 202 -4.36 -7.92 -9.97
N LEU A 203 -5.57 -7.79 -9.42
CA LEU A 203 -6.80 -8.28 -10.08
C LEU A 203 -7.21 -7.40 -11.24
N LYS A 204 -6.97 -6.08 -11.17
CA LYS A 204 -7.27 -5.17 -12.28
C LYS A 204 -6.30 -5.41 -13.45
N ASN A 205 -5.06 -5.81 -13.18
CA ASN A 205 -4.13 -6.31 -14.20
C ASN A 205 -4.49 -7.74 -14.67
N ALA A 206 -4.96 -8.62 -13.79
CA ALA A 206 -5.39 -9.98 -14.16
C ALA A 206 -6.70 -10.01 -14.98
N LEU A 207 -7.62 -9.06 -14.73
CA LEU A 207 -8.90 -8.93 -15.44
C LEU A 207 -8.78 -8.11 -16.74
N THR A 208 -7.66 -7.40 -16.97
CA THR A 208 -7.46 -6.60 -18.19
C THR A 208 -6.37 -7.11 -19.14
N GLY A 209 -5.62 -8.17 -18.81
CA GLY A 209 -4.66 -8.71 -19.79
C GLY A 209 -3.91 -9.97 -19.37
N THR A 210 -4.40 -11.11 -19.86
CA THR A 210 -3.62 -12.32 -20.20
C THR A 210 -2.57 -12.81 -19.18
N ALA A 211 -2.96 -13.81 -18.41
CA ALA A 211 -2.02 -14.74 -17.79
C ALA A 211 -0.99 -15.26 -18.82
N LYS A 212 0.28 -14.88 -18.65
CA LYS A 212 1.43 -15.66 -19.11
C LYS A 212 2.59 -15.53 -18.12
N ASN A 213 2.69 -16.59 -17.31
CA ASN A 213 3.90 -17.17 -16.74
C ASN A 213 4.90 -16.24 -16.02
N ALA A 214 4.92 -16.42 -14.70
CA ALA A 214 6.07 -16.23 -13.84
C ALA A 214 7.35 -16.79 -14.48
N GLY A 215 8.42 -16.00 -14.39
CA GLY A 215 9.77 -16.35 -14.80
C GLY A 215 10.72 -15.22 -14.46
N THR A 216 11.24 -15.25 -13.23
CA THR A 216 12.55 -14.73 -12.79
C THR A 216 13.30 -13.84 -13.81
N SER A 217 13.07 -12.51 -13.78
CA SER A 217 14.03 -11.50 -14.29
C SER A 217 13.65 -10.02 -14.14
N GLU A 218 12.65 -9.62 -13.34
CA GLU A 218 12.18 -8.21 -13.31
C GLU A 218 12.60 -7.38 -12.08
N ILE A 219 13.63 -7.81 -11.34
CA ILE A 219 14.42 -6.84 -10.59
C ILE A 219 15.30 -6.13 -11.62
N THR A 220 15.12 -4.81 -11.77
CA THR A 220 15.74 -3.88 -12.73
C THR A 220 14.94 -3.53 -14.01
N GLN A 221 13.68 -3.11 -13.87
CA GLN A 221 13.06 -2.27 -14.93
C GLN A 221 12.05 -1.20 -14.46
N ALA A 222 11.93 -0.94 -13.15
CA ALA A 222 11.03 0.10 -12.62
C ALA A 222 11.60 1.54 -12.66
N ALA A 223 12.85 1.74 -13.09
CA ALA A 223 13.52 3.05 -12.99
C ALA A 223 13.28 4.02 -14.17
N ASN A 224 12.56 3.63 -15.23
CA ASN A 224 12.50 4.41 -16.48
C ASN A 224 11.08 4.66 -17.03
N ASP A 225 10.03 4.48 -16.22
CA ASP A 225 8.68 4.61 -16.76
C ASP A 225 8.28 6.08 -16.98
N VAL A 226 7.85 6.39 -18.21
CA VAL A 226 7.43 7.74 -18.59
C VAL A 226 5.95 7.92 -18.25
N LYS A 227 5.64 8.87 -17.36
CA LYS A 227 4.27 9.22 -16.96
C LYS A 227 3.72 10.34 -17.87
N ILE A 228 2.49 10.16 -18.37
CA ILE A 228 1.79 11.12 -19.24
C ILE A 228 0.47 11.54 -18.56
N TYR A 229 0.40 12.76 -18.01
CA TYR A 229 -0.74 13.24 -17.21
C TYR A 229 -0.97 14.75 -17.38
N PRO A 230 -2.20 15.29 -17.33
CA PRO A 230 -3.48 14.58 -17.24
C PRO A 230 -3.81 13.87 -18.54
N ASN A 231 -4.46 12.71 -18.45
CA ASN A 231 -4.97 12.00 -19.61
C ASN A 231 -6.28 11.28 -19.24
N PRO A 232 -7.46 11.78 -19.67
CA PRO A 232 -7.66 12.83 -20.68
C PRO A 232 -7.27 14.26 -20.22
N VAL A 233 -6.63 15.02 -21.11
CA VAL A 233 -6.29 16.45 -20.91
C VAL A 233 -7.37 17.35 -21.53
N LYS A 234 -7.73 18.46 -20.87
CA LYS A 234 -8.64 19.42 -21.49
C LYS A 234 -7.92 20.25 -22.55
N ALA A 235 -8.57 20.55 -23.66
CA ALA A 235 -8.00 21.42 -24.69
C ALA A 235 -7.58 22.77 -24.10
N GLY A 236 -6.30 23.11 -24.23
CA GLY A 236 -5.72 24.33 -23.64
C GLY A 236 -4.99 24.14 -22.32
N GLU A 237 -5.13 22.99 -21.67
CA GLU A 237 -4.30 22.60 -20.53
C GLU A 237 -2.99 21.92 -21.02
N SER A 238 -1.97 21.91 -20.16
CA SER A 238 -0.70 21.26 -20.50
C SER A 238 -0.75 19.77 -20.20
N LEU A 239 -0.42 18.96 -21.19
CA LEU A 239 -0.14 17.54 -21.03
C LEU A 239 1.29 17.38 -20.51
N MET A 240 1.45 16.92 -19.27
CA MET A 240 2.76 16.74 -18.66
C MET A 240 3.36 15.39 -19.07
N VAL A 241 4.63 15.44 -19.46
CA VAL A 241 5.51 14.28 -19.62
C VAL A 241 6.50 14.30 -18.47
N THR A 242 6.49 13.25 -17.65
CA THR A 242 7.43 13.07 -16.55
C THR A 242 8.25 11.81 -16.80
N ALA A 243 9.58 11.92 -16.75
CA ALA A 243 10.49 10.82 -17.02
C ALA A 243 11.81 11.00 -16.27
N ALA A 244 12.48 9.90 -15.92
CA ALA A 244 13.81 9.92 -15.31
C ALA A 244 14.91 10.42 -16.27
N GLU A 245 14.74 10.20 -17.57
CA GLU A 245 15.68 10.62 -18.62
C GLU A 245 15.10 11.74 -19.49
N GLU A 246 15.97 12.64 -19.95
CA GLU A 246 15.60 13.58 -21.01
C GLU A 246 15.42 12.86 -22.36
N GLY A 247 14.58 13.43 -23.22
CA GLY A 247 14.25 12.80 -24.48
C GLY A 247 13.49 13.69 -25.46
N ASN A 248 13.02 13.08 -26.52
CA ASN A 248 12.19 13.69 -27.54
C ASN A 248 10.77 13.10 -27.49
N TYR A 249 9.77 13.95 -27.70
CA TYR A 249 8.40 13.51 -27.93
C TYR A 249 7.95 13.87 -29.34
N THR A 250 7.05 13.05 -29.88
CA THR A 250 6.27 13.38 -31.09
C THR A 250 4.83 12.93 -30.91
N LEU A 251 3.91 13.87 -31.09
CA LEU A 251 2.47 13.65 -31.03
C LEU A 251 1.92 13.44 -32.44
N PHE A 252 1.15 12.38 -32.62
CA PHE A 252 0.49 12.01 -33.87
C PHE A 252 -1.03 12.10 -33.72
N SER A 253 -1.72 12.57 -34.77
CA SER A 253 -3.19 12.46 -34.87
C SER A 253 -3.63 11.01 -35.07
N ALA A 254 -4.92 10.73 -34.95
CA ALA A 254 -5.50 9.41 -35.20
C ALA A 254 -5.23 8.88 -36.63
N GLU A 255 -5.03 9.78 -37.59
CA GLU A 255 -4.68 9.47 -38.99
C GLU A 255 -3.16 9.21 -39.16
N GLY A 256 -2.37 9.27 -38.09
CA GLY A 256 -0.93 9.02 -38.11
C GLY A 256 -0.08 10.22 -38.54
N LYS A 257 -0.66 11.42 -38.66
CA LYS A 257 0.10 12.63 -39.01
C LYS A 257 0.77 13.21 -37.77
N ALA A 258 2.07 13.50 -37.83
CA ALA A 258 2.75 14.23 -36.77
C ALA A 258 2.18 15.66 -36.65
N VAL A 259 1.67 16.00 -35.47
CA VAL A 259 1.01 17.29 -35.18
C VAL A 259 1.84 18.19 -34.26
N LYS A 260 2.72 17.63 -33.43
CA LYS A 260 3.62 18.40 -32.55
C LYS A 260 4.84 17.55 -32.15
N SER A 261 6.02 18.14 -32.07
CA SER A 261 7.23 17.47 -31.58
C SER A 261 8.06 18.43 -30.75
N GLY A 262 8.87 17.90 -29.84
CA GLY A 262 9.76 18.70 -29.01
C GLY A 262 10.67 17.85 -28.14
N LYS A 263 11.46 18.52 -27.31
CA LYS A 263 12.27 17.90 -26.26
C LYS A 263 11.56 17.99 -24.92
N PHE A 264 11.85 17.06 -24.03
CA PHE A 264 11.44 17.13 -22.64
C PHE A 264 12.61 16.75 -21.72
N SER A 265 12.61 17.34 -20.54
CA SER A 265 13.40 16.91 -19.37
C SER A 265 12.46 16.54 -18.23
N ALA A 266 13.01 15.92 -17.17
CA ALA A 266 12.38 15.52 -15.89
C ALA A 266 10.85 15.64 -15.82
N ARG A 267 10.31 16.87 -15.76
CA ARG A 267 8.87 17.17 -15.90
C ARG A 267 8.66 18.32 -16.89
N THR A 268 8.05 18.04 -18.04
CA THR A 268 7.82 19.04 -19.12
C THR A 268 6.35 19.10 -19.52
N GLY A 269 5.81 20.31 -19.60
CA GLY A 269 4.45 20.55 -20.09
C GLY A 269 4.38 20.69 -21.61
N ILE A 270 3.50 19.93 -22.25
CA ILE A 270 3.16 20.04 -23.67
C ILE A 270 1.83 20.78 -23.78
N ASP A 271 1.88 21.99 -24.33
CA ASP A 271 0.68 22.77 -24.60
C ASP A 271 -0.24 22.06 -25.62
N THR A 272 -1.51 21.90 -25.26
CA THR A 272 -2.53 21.27 -26.09
C THR A 272 -3.55 22.24 -26.70
N ALA A 273 -3.40 23.56 -26.50
CA ALA A 273 -4.38 24.57 -26.95
C ALA A 273 -4.71 24.53 -28.44
N ALA A 274 -3.74 24.16 -29.28
CA ALA A 274 -3.91 24.07 -30.73
C ALA A 274 -4.40 22.71 -31.22
N LEU A 275 -4.68 21.75 -30.33
CA LEU A 275 -5.11 20.41 -30.67
C LEU A 275 -6.64 20.30 -30.56
N PRO A 276 -7.35 19.95 -31.65
CA PRO A 276 -8.76 19.61 -31.58
C PRO A 276 -9.02 18.45 -30.60
N THR A 277 -10.22 18.42 -30.03
CA THR A 277 -10.66 17.28 -29.21
C THR A 277 -10.60 15.99 -30.02
N GLY A 278 -10.00 14.94 -29.46
CA GLY A 278 -9.78 13.69 -30.19
C GLY A 278 -8.72 12.81 -29.55
N ILE A 279 -8.43 11.71 -30.23
CA ILE A 279 -7.41 10.74 -29.82
C ILE A 279 -6.10 11.04 -30.55
N TYR A 280 -5.02 11.07 -29.79
CA TYR A 280 -3.66 11.26 -30.27
C TYR A 280 -2.78 10.13 -29.74
N ILE A 281 -1.64 9.92 -30.40
CA ILE A 281 -0.58 9.04 -29.90
C ILE A 281 0.65 9.90 -29.62
N ILE A 282 1.15 9.92 -28.40
CA ILE A 282 2.44 10.52 -28.08
C ILE A 282 3.50 9.43 -28.06
N LYS A 283 4.47 9.54 -28.96
CA LYS A 283 5.68 8.73 -28.97
C LYS A 283 6.76 9.43 -28.14
N ILE A 284 7.35 8.70 -27.20
CA ILE A 284 8.45 9.14 -26.35
C ILE A 284 9.71 8.35 -26.69
N GLU A 285 10.82 9.05 -26.87
CA GLU A 285 12.13 8.50 -27.18
C GLU A 285 13.17 9.12 -26.24
N THR A 286 13.66 8.32 -25.29
CA THR A 286 14.83 8.64 -24.45
C THR A 286 16.04 7.82 -24.90
N LYS A 287 17.15 7.90 -24.16
CA LYS A 287 18.34 7.09 -24.43
C LYS A 287 18.05 5.59 -24.21
N SER A 288 17.25 5.25 -23.21
CA SER A 288 16.93 3.87 -22.84
C SER A 288 15.54 3.39 -23.28
N THR A 289 14.62 4.30 -23.62
CA THR A 289 13.19 3.98 -23.76
C THR A 289 12.59 4.51 -25.06
N LEU A 290 11.85 3.65 -25.76
CA LEU A 290 11.01 4.01 -26.90
C LEU A 290 9.59 3.51 -26.66
N LYS A 291 8.70 4.38 -26.18
CA LYS A 291 7.30 4.02 -25.84
C LYS A 291 6.31 4.94 -26.53
N SER A 292 5.07 4.48 -26.67
CA SER A 292 3.97 5.28 -27.22
C SER A 292 2.75 5.20 -26.32
N TYR A 293 2.11 6.34 -26.06
CA TYR A 293 0.97 6.45 -25.18
C TYR A 293 -0.22 7.03 -25.92
N LYS A 294 -1.42 6.50 -25.66
CA LYS A 294 -2.66 7.08 -26.14
C LYS A 294 -2.97 8.31 -25.30
N VAL A 295 -3.21 9.45 -25.95
CA VAL A 295 -3.60 10.71 -25.32
C VAL A 295 -5.00 11.08 -25.79
N ILE A 296 -5.87 11.44 -24.86
CA ILE A 296 -7.22 11.92 -25.16
C ILE A 296 -7.27 13.42 -24.84
N VAL A 297 -7.50 14.24 -25.85
CA VAL A 297 -7.78 15.68 -25.68
C VAL A 297 -9.30 15.86 -25.68
N LYS A 298 -9.86 16.43 -24.61
CA LYS A 298 -11.31 16.63 -24.43
C LYS A 298 -11.70 18.09 -24.24
#